data_AF-A0A838QL38-F1
#
_entry.id   AF-A0A838QL38-F1
#
_cell.length_a   1.000
_cell.length_b   1.000
_cell.length_c   1.000
_cell.angle_alpha   90.00
_cell.angle_beta   90.00
_cell.angle_gamma   90.00
#
_symmetry.space_group_name_H-M   'P 1'
#
loop_
_entity.id
_entity.type
_entity.pdbx_description
1 polymer ?
#
loop_
_entity_poly.entity_id
_entity_poly.type
_entity_poly.pdbx_seq_one_letter_code
_entity_poly.pdbx_strand_id
1 'polypeptide(L)'
;MAEASASDAQREVQAELITRIAELEAARTRTGITQTSVAAATEDLRVQQERYRLGASTIVDLLTSQEALNQAEVDVVNADSTTSAPRRSSKR
;
A
#
# COMPACT_ATOMS: atom_id res chain seq x y z
N MET A 1 27.23 -17.12 -32.64
CA MET A 1 25.76 -16.91 -32.61
C MET A 1 25.13 -17.51 -31.36
N ALA A 2 25.34 -18.79 -31.02
CA ALA A 2 24.79 -19.40 -29.80
C ALA A 2 25.28 -18.77 -28.48
N GLU A 3 26.56 -18.38 -28.40
CA GLU A 3 27.12 -17.70 -27.21
C GLU A 3 26.57 -16.28 -27.02
N ALA A 4 26.36 -15.56 -28.13
CA ALA A 4 25.75 -14.23 -28.11
C ALA A 4 24.31 -14.28 -27.59
N SER A 5 23.50 -15.22 -28.09
CA SER A 5 22.13 -15.42 -27.59
C SER A 5 22.06 -15.84 -26.12
N ALA A 6 23.02 -16.62 -25.63
CA ALA A 6 23.07 -17.00 -24.21
C ALA A 6 23.42 -15.80 -23.32
N SER A 7 24.34 -14.94 -23.75
CA SER A 7 24.69 -13.71 -23.04
C SER A 7 23.52 -12.72 -22.98
N ASP A 8 22.77 -12.58 -24.07
CA ASP A 8 21.62 -11.68 -24.12
C ASP A 8 20.47 -12.17 -23.22
N ALA A 9 20.16 -13.48 -23.24
CA ALA A 9 19.18 -14.06 -22.33
C ALA A 9 19.57 -13.87 -20.85
N GLN A 10 20.86 -13.99 -20.51
CA GLN A 10 21.32 -13.73 -19.15
C GLN A 10 21.15 -12.26 -18.72
N ARG A 11 21.39 -11.31 -19.64
CA ARG A 11 21.19 -9.88 -19.37
C ARG A 11 19.71 -9.56 -19.19
N GLU A 12 18.84 -10.16 -19.99
CA GLU A 12 17.38 -10.01 -19.87
C GLU A 12 16.88 -10.51 -18.52
N VAL A 13 17.29 -11.72 -18.09
CA VAL A 13 16.91 -12.26 -16.78
C VAL A 13 17.45 -11.41 -15.63
N GLN A 14 18.68 -10.89 -15.73
CA GLN A 14 19.23 -9.97 -14.72
C GLN A 14 18.45 -8.66 -14.65
N ALA A 15 18.12 -8.07 -15.80
CA ALA A 15 17.32 -6.86 -15.86
C ALA A 15 15.93 -7.08 -15.25
N GLU A 16 15.27 -8.19 -15.60
CA GLU A 16 13.98 -8.55 -15.01
C GLU A 16 14.08 -8.72 -13.49
N LEU A 17 15.09 -9.42 -12.98
CA LEU A 17 15.29 -9.61 -11.55
C LEU A 17 15.44 -8.27 -10.81
N ILE A 18 16.24 -7.34 -11.35
CA ILE A 18 16.42 -6.00 -10.78
C ILE A 18 15.08 -5.27 -10.71
N THR A 19 14.31 -5.29 -11.80
CA THR A 19 12.97 -4.67 -11.85
C THR A 19 12.04 -5.29 -10.80
N ARG A 20 12.01 -6.63 -10.67
CA ARG A 20 11.15 -7.31 -9.69
C ARG A 20 11.52 -6.98 -8.24
N ILE A 21 12.80 -6.84 -7.93
CA ILE A 21 13.25 -6.42 -6.59
C ILE A 21 12.79 -4.99 -6.30
N ALA A 22 12.98 -4.07 -7.25
CA ALA A 22 12.53 -2.68 -7.10
C ALA A 22 11.00 -2.57 -6.92
N GLU A 23 10.23 -3.37 -7.67
CA GLU A 23 8.76 -3.46 -7.51
C GLU A 23 8.37 -3.93 -6.10
N LEU A 24 9.08 -4.93 -5.55
CA LEU A 24 8.82 -5.47 -4.21
C LEU A 24 9.14 -4.44 -3.11
N GLU A 25 10.26 -3.72 -3.23
CA GLU A 25 10.64 -2.67 -2.28
C GLU A 25 9.64 -1.51 -2.30
N ALA A 26 9.19 -1.10 -3.49
CA ALA A 26 8.16 -0.09 -3.64
C ALA A 26 6.83 -0.52 -3.01
N ALA A 27 6.40 -1.78 -3.25
CA ALA A 27 5.19 -2.33 -2.64
C ALA A 27 5.28 -2.38 -1.11
N ARG A 28 6.43 -2.78 -0.56
CA ARG A 28 6.67 -2.80 0.89
C ARG A 28 6.60 -1.39 1.49
N THR A 29 7.24 -0.42 0.83
CA THR A 29 7.22 0.98 1.26
C THR A 29 5.79 1.53 1.26
N ARG A 30 5.04 1.28 0.19
CA ARG A 30 3.64 1.71 0.08
C ARG A 30 2.77 1.13 1.20
N THR A 31 2.95 -0.15 1.52
CA THR A 31 2.22 -0.82 2.61
C THR A 31 2.51 -0.17 3.97
N GLY A 32 3.77 0.20 4.23
CA GLY A 32 4.13 0.92 5.45
C GLY A 32 3.50 2.33 5.54
N ILE A 33 3.41 3.03 4.40
CA ILE A 33 2.74 4.33 4.33
C ILE A 33 1.25 4.18 4.65
N THR A 34 0.55 3.23 4.03
CA THR A 34 -0.90 3.03 4.27
C THR A 34 -1.19 2.64 5.71
N GLN A 35 -0.33 1.84 6.36
CA GLN A 35 -0.46 1.52 7.78
C GLN A 35 -0.29 2.76 8.68
N THR A 36 0.67 3.63 8.34
CA THR A 36 0.86 4.91 9.04
C THR A 36 -0.37 5.82 8.88
N SER A 37 -0.97 5.85 7.67
CA SER A 37 -2.19 6.61 7.41
C SER A 37 -3.38 6.13 8.25
N VAL A 38 -3.55 4.81 8.43
CA VAL A 38 -4.60 4.26 9.31
C VAL A 38 -4.40 4.72 10.75
N ALA A 39 -3.17 4.68 11.26
CA ALA A 39 -2.87 5.14 12.62
C ALA A 39 -3.18 6.64 12.79
N ALA A 40 -2.82 7.47 11.80
CA ALA A 40 -3.12 8.90 11.82
C ALA A 40 -4.64 9.18 11.76
N ALA A 41 -5.37 8.51 10.86
CA ALA A 41 -6.82 8.67 10.73
C ALA A 41 -7.58 8.17 11.98
N THR A 42 -7.06 7.13 12.65
CA THR A 42 -7.61 6.64 13.93
C THR A 42 -7.50 7.69 15.02
N GLU A 43 -6.34 8.35 15.13
CA GLU A 43 -6.12 9.40 16.13
C GLU A 43 -6.92 10.66 15.82
N ASP A 44 -7.04 11.05 14.54
CA ASP A 44 -7.92 12.14 14.11
C ASP A 44 -9.37 11.87 14.52
N LEU A 45 -9.88 10.66 14.27
CA LEU A 45 -11.23 10.27 14.67
C LEU A 45 -11.42 10.39 16.18
N ARG A 46 -10.45 9.93 16.97
CA ARG A 46 -10.48 10.05 18.43
C ARG A 46 -10.57 11.51 18.88
N VAL A 47 -9.78 12.40 18.26
CA VAL A 47 -9.81 13.83 18.56
C VAL A 47 -11.15 14.45 18.17
N GLN A 48 -11.67 14.12 17.00
CA GLN A 48 -12.93 14.68 16.49
C GLN A 48 -14.14 14.19 17.28
N GLN A 49 -14.13 12.94 17.77
CA GLN A 49 -15.11 12.42 18.71
C GLN A 49 -15.13 13.22 20.02
N GLU A 50 -13.96 13.51 20.59
CA GLU A 50 -13.88 14.28 21.83
C GLU A 50 -14.36 15.72 21.62
N ARG A 51 -13.92 16.38 20.53
CA ARG A 51 -14.38 17.73 20.19
C ARG A 51 -15.88 17.76 19.96
N TYR A 52 -16.45 16.76 19.30
CA TYR A 52 -17.89 16.69 19.05
C TYR A 52 -18.67 16.57 20.35
N ARG A 53 -18.22 15.68 21.26
CA ARG A 53 -18.80 15.51 22.60
C ARG A 53 -18.80 16.80 23.42
N LEU A 54 -17.76 17.61 23.26
CA LEU A 54 -17.61 18.92 23.92
C LEU A 54 -18.30 20.07 23.18
N GLY A 55 -18.95 19.81 22.03
CA GLY A 55 -19.56 20.86 21.20
C GLY A 55 -18.55 21.75 20.45
N ALA A 56 -17.28 21.35 20.40
CA ALA A 56 -16.19 22.05 19.74
C ALA A 56 -15.93 21.61 18.28
N SER A 57 -16.70 20.64 17.78
CA SER A 57 -16.80 20.26 16.37
C SER A 57 -18.24 19.85 16.04
N THR A 58 -18.55 19.75 14.75
CA THR A 58 -19.87 19.35 14.25
C THR A 58 -19.95 17.85 13.97
N ILE A 59 -21.17 17.35 13.76
CA ILE A 59 -21.37 15.95 13.34
C ILE A 59 -20.74 15.67 11.97
N VAL A 60 -20.67 16.68 11.08
CA VAL A 60 -20.05 16.54 9.75
C VAL A 60 -18.54 16.36 9.88
N ASP A 61 -17.90 17.07 10.81
CA ASP A 61 -16.47 16.93 11.08
C ASP A 61 -16.13 15.52 11.60
N LEU A 62 -16.98 14.96 12.45
CA LEU A 62 -16.85 13.59 12.95
C LEU A 62 -17.03 12.56 11.82
N LEU A 63 -18.06 12.72 10.98
CA LEU A 63 -18.32 11.81 9.85
C LEU A 63 -17.19 11.86 8.82
N THR A 64 -16.63 13.05 8.56
CA THR A 64 -15.48 13.22 7.65
C THR A 64 -14.27 12.44 8.15
N SER A 65 -14.01 12.50 9.46
CA SER A 65 -12.90 11.76 10.07
C SER A 65 -13.12 10.24 10.03
N GLN A 66 -14.35 9.79 10.25
CA GLN A 66 -14.71 8.37 10.11
C GLN A 66 -14.54 7.88 8.66
N GLU A 67 -14.94 8.69 7.68
CA GLU A 67 -14.74 8.36 6.26
C GLU A 67 -13.25 8.30 5.90
N ALA A 68 -12.44 9.21 6.43
CA ALA A 68 -10.99 9.18 6.25
C ALA A 68 -10.35 7.90 6.82
N LEU A 69 -10.80 7.44 8.00
CA LEU A 69 -10.37 6.15 8.55
C LEU A 69 -10.77 4.98 7.66
N ASN A 70 -12.04 4.93 7.23
CA ASN A 70 -12.53 3.86 6.36
C ASN A 70 -11.74 3.81 5.04
N GLN A 71 -11.41 4.97 4.45
CA GLN A 71 -10.62 5.04 3.23
C GLN A 71 -9.18 4.56 3.46
N ALA A 72 -8.56 4.94 4.58
CA ALA A 72 -7.22 4.48 4.94
C ALA A 72 -7.18 2.95 5.12
N GLU A 73 -8.21 2.36 5.72
CA GLU A 73 -8.32 0.90 5.86
C GLU A 73 -8.46 0.19 4.50
N VAL A 74 -9.25 0.76 3.57
CA VAL A 74 -9.36 0.27 2.19
C VAL A 74 -8.00 0.34 1.47
N ASP A 75 -7.24 1.41 1.68
CA ASP A 75 -5.94 1.59 1.05
C ASP A 75 -4.92 0.53 1.53
N VAL A 76 -4.97 0.11 2.80
CA VAL A 76 -4.16 -1.00 3.31
C VAL A 76 -4.52 -2.31 2.60
N VAL A 77 -5.81 -2.63 2.48
CA VAL A 77 -6.26 -3.86 1.77
C VAL A 77 -5.79 -3.87 0.31
N ASN A 78 -5.86 -2.72 -0.35
CA ASN A 78 -5.37 -2.56 -1.72
C ASN A 78 -3.84 -2.69 -1.82
N ALA A 79 -3.11 -2.16 -0.84
CA ALA A 79 -1.66 -2.30 -0.77
C ALA A 79 -1.24 -3.77 -0.57
N ASP A 80 -1.89 -4.48 0.35
CA ASP A 80 -1.61 -5.89 0.65
C ASP A 80 -1.95 -6.83 -0.50
N SER A 81 -3.09 -6.61 -1.18
CA SER A 81 -3.48 -7.42 -2.33
C SER A 81 -2.46 -7.34 -3.46
N THR A 82 -1.89 -6.15 -3.72
CA THR A 82 -0.82 -5.97 -4.70
C THR A 82 0.47 -6.69 -4.31
N THR A 83 0.83 -6.71 -3.02
CA THR A 83 2.01 -7.44 -2.51
C THR A 83 1.84 -8.96 -2.62
N SER A 84 0.62 -9.48 -2.50
CA SER A 84 0.32 -10.91 -2.61
C SER A 84 0.21 -11.42 -4.05
N ALA A 85 -0.10 -10.54 -5.01
CA ALA A 85 -0.32 -10.86 -6.43
C ALA A 85 0.88 -11.43 -7.22
N PRO A 86 2.18 -11.19 -6.90
CA PRO A 86 3.27 -11.74 -7.72
C PRO A 86 3.52 -13.24 -7.49
N ARG A 87 2.87 -13.88 -6.50
CA ARG A 87 3.17 -15.26 -6.10
C ARG A 87 2.30 -16.34 -6.78
N ARG A 88 1.32 -15.97 -7.60
CA ARG A 88 0.36 -16.90 -8.24
C ARG A 88 0.33 -16.81 -9.76
N SER A 89 1.46 -17.04 -10.42
CA SER A 89 1.47 -17.40 -11.85
C SER A 89 2.57 -18.43 -12.18
N SER A 90 2.59 -19.54 -11.44
CA SER A 90 3.32 -20.74 -11.83
C SER A 90 2.50 -21.99 -11.51
N LYS A 91 1.45 -22.22 -12.32
CA LYS A 91 0.92 -23.56 -12.52
C LYS A 91 0.05 -23.63 -13.77
N ARG A 92 0.66 -23.74 -14.95
CA ARG A 92 0.15 -24.55 -16.06
C ARG A 92 1.33 -25.08 -16.85
#